data_AF-A0A484ZSA2-F1
#
_entry.id   AF-A0A484ZSA2-F1
#
_cell.length_a   1.000
_cell.length_b   1.000
_cell.length_c   1.000
_cell.angle_alpha   90.00
_cell.angle_beta   90.00
_cell.angle_gamma   90.00
#
_symmetry.space_group_name_H-M   'P 1'
#
loop_
_entity.id
_entity.type
_entity.pdbx_description
1 polymer ?
#
loop_
_entity_poly.entity_id
_entity_poly.type
_entity_poly.pdbx_seq_one_letter_code
_entity_poly.pdbx_strand_id
1 'polypeptide(L)'
;MVRELWNEVKGAELGDFPVMTFAEAMRRYGSDKPDLRNPIELVDVADLLKEVDFKVFSGPANDPKGRVAAICVPGGAQLTRKQIDEYTQFVSIYGAKGLAWLKVNERKAGMEGVQSPIAKFLSPDVLEAILDRTQAQDGDILLFGADSFKVVTDAIGALRLKVGRDLKITKENVWAPLWVVDFPMFEDDGEGGLTAMHHPFTSPKDMTPAQLLADPETAIANAYDMVLNGYEVGGGSVRIYSSEMQQGRIWYFRYHRTRAA
;
A
#
# COMPACT_ATOMS: atom_id res chain seq x y z
N MET A 1 6.76 27.66 -6.59
CA MET A 1 7.87 26.91 -7.22
C MET A 1 7.41 25.81 -8.19
N VAL A 2 7.05 24.59 -7.76
CA VAL A 2 6.85 23.47 -8.73
C VAL A 2 5.69 23.72 -9.71
N ARG A 3 4.59 24.32 -9.24
CA ARG A 3 3.47 24.75 -10.10
C ARG A 3 3.91 25.74 -11.18
N GLU A 4 4.70 26.74 -10.80
CA GLU A 4 5.22 27.76 -11.73
C GLU A 4 6.19 27.13 -12.73
N LEU A 5 7.12 26.30 -12.27
CA LEU A 5 8.07 25.58 -13.12
C LEU A 5 7.36 24.74 -14.19
N TRP A 6 6.30 24.01 -13.82
CA TRP A 6 5.53 23.21 -14.77
C TRP A 6 4.78 24.07 -15.79
N ASN A 7 4.23 25.20 -15.34
CA ASN A 7 3.57 26.14 -16.24
C ASN A 7 4.56 26.74 -17.24
N GLU A 8 5.72 27.21 -16.78
CA GLU A 8 6.74 27.84 -17.63
C GLU A 8 7.36 26.87 -18.64
N VAL A 9 7.65 25.63 -18.23
CA VAL A 9 8.37 24.66 -19.07
C VAL A 9 7.44 23.82 -19.94
N LYS A 10 6.23 23.52 -19.46
CA LYS A 10 5.29 22.60 -20.13
C LYS A 10 3.95 23.22 -20.50
N GLY A 11 3.67 24.47 -20.10
CA GLY A 11 2.35 25.10 -20.29
C GLY A 11 1.23 24.35 -19.57
N ALA A 12 1.56 23.61 -18.50
CA ALA A 12 0.63 22.76 -17.79
C ALA A 12 0.36 23.31 -16.38
N GLU A 13 -0.92 23.56 -16.08
CA GLU A 13 -1.35 23.96 -14.74
C GLU A 13 -1.61 22.73 -13.87
N LEU A 14 -0.80 22.57 -12.81
CA LEU A 14 -0.89 21.42 -11.91
C LEU A 14 -1.98 21.52 -10.83
N GLY A 15 -2.57 22.70 -10.63
CA GLY A 15 -3.55 22.93 -9.55
C GLY A 15 -2.96 22.81 -8.14
N ASP A 16 -3.84 22.65 -7.16
CA ASP A 16 -3.46 22.37 -5.77
C ASP A 16 -3.15 20.89 -5.59
N PHE A 17 -2.12 20.58 -4.80
CA PHE A 17 -1.65 19.21 -4.64
C PHE A 17 -2.45 18.54 -3.50
N PRO A 18 -3.10 17.40 -3.75
CA PRO A 18 -3.69 16.59 -2.70
C PRO A 18 -2.64 16.24 -1.64
N VAL A 19 -3.08 16.14 -0.39
CA VAL A 19 -2.25 15.70 0.73
C VAL A 19 -2.79 14.35 1.21
N MET A 20 -1.90 13.38 1.34
CA MET A 20 -2.21 12.01 1.75
C MET A 20 -1.29 11.60 2.90
N THR A 21 -1.82 10.91 3.90
CA THR A 21 -0.96 10.35 4.94
C THR A 21 -0.21 9.13 4.42
N PHE A 22 0.97 8.85 4.94
CA PHE A 22 1.72 7.62 4.63
C PHE A 22 0.85 6.38 4.88
N ALA A 23 0.15 6.34 6.01
CA ALA A 23 -0.74 5.23 6.36
C ALA A 23 -1.83 5.02 5.30
N GLU A 24 -2.44 6.11 4.80
CA GLU A 24 -3.41 6.04 3.73
C GLU A 24 -2.79 5.59 2.40
N ALA A 25 -1.61 6.13 2.04
CA ALA A 25 -0.92 5.77 0.80
C ALA A 25 -0.55 4.28 0.77
N MET A 26 -0.02 3.76 1.87
CA MET A 26 0.28 2.33 2.01
C MET A 26 -0.98 1.46 2.03
N ARG A 27 -2.06 1.93 2.67
CA ARG A 27 -3.33 1.20 2.68
C ARG A 27 -3.96 1.14 1.29
N ARG A 28 -4.09 2.27 0.58
CA ARG A 28 -4.83 2.35 -0.70
C ARG A 28 -4.01 1.97 -1.91
N TYR A 29 -2.70 2.20 -1.91
CA TYR A 29 -1.87 2.06 -3.10
C TYR A 29 -0.68 1.12 -2.94
N GLY A 30 -0.38 0.72 -1.71
CA GLY A 30 0.77 -0.13 -1.42
C GLY A 30 2.12 0.56 -1.71
N SER A 31 2.16 1.89 -1.59
CA SER A 31 3.36 2.67 -1.86
C SER A 31 3.30 4.02 -1.16
N ASP A 32 4.44 4.46 -0.65
CA ASP A 32 4.74 5.80 -0.16
C ASP A 32 4.86 6.86 -1.27
N LYS A 33 4.91 6.44 -2.53
CA LYS A 33 4.91 7.29 -3.73
C LYS A 33 3.83 6.84 -4.72
N PRO A 34 2.55 6.99 -4.38
CA PRO A 34 1.47 6.45 -5.19
C PRO A 34 1.36 7.16 -6.55
N ASP A 35 1.21 6.37 -7.62
CA ASP A 35 0.84 6.88 -8.94
C ASP A 35 -0.69 7.04 -9.02
N LEU A 36 -1.19 8.26 -8.78
CA LEU A 36 -2.62 8.59 -8.79
C LEU A 36 -3.24 8.59 -10.20
N ARG A 37 -2.44 8.46 -11.26
CA ARG A 37 -2.97 8.31 -12.64
C ARG A 37 -3.60 6.94 -12.86
N ASN A 38 -3.24 5.97 -12.02
CA ASN A 38 -3.84 4.64 -12.01
C ASN A 38 -5.01 4.65 -11.01
N PRO A 39 -6.26 4.41 -11.47
CA PRO A 39 -7.44 4.48 -10.60
C PRO A 39 -7.63 3.24 -9.72
N ILE A 40 -6.86 2.16 -9.93
CA ILE A 40 -7.00 0.92 -9.14
C ILE A 40 -6.55 1.21 -7.70
N GLU A 41 -7.24 0.65 -6.72
CA GLU A 41 -6.89 0.76 -5.30
C GLU A 41 -6.92 -0.62 -4.62
N LEU A 42 -6.11 -0.75 -3.57
CA LEU A 42 -6.12 -1.89 -2.66
C LEU A 42 -7.30 -1.72 -1.71
N VAL A 43 -8.11 -2.78 -1.62
CA VAL A 43 -9.29 -2.85 -0.76
C VAL A 43 -9.09 -3.99 0.24
N ASP A 44 -9.08 -3.65 1.53
CA ASP A 44 -8.94 -4.63 2.60
C ASP A 44 -10.22 -5.48 2.77
N VAL A 45 -10.04 -6.80 2.77
CA VAL A 45 -11.13 -7.80 2.83
C VAL A 45 -10.86 -8.89 3.87
N ALA A 46 -9.86 -8.70 4.73
CA ALA A 46 -9.45 -9.66 5.75
C ALA A 46 -10.56 -10.03 6.74
N ASP A 47 -11.33 -9.06 7.19
CA ASP A 47 -12.49 -9.24 8.08
C ASP A 47 -13.57 -10.18 7.50
N LEU A 48 -13.73 -10.19 6.17
CA LEU A 48 -14.67 -11.08 5.47
C LEU A 48 -14.16 -12.52 5.36
N LEU A 49 -12.87 -12.74 5.61
CA LEU A 49 -12.16 -13.98 5.31
C LEU A 49 -11.63 -14.70 6.56
N LYS A 50 -12.02 -14.28 7.76
CA LYS A 50 -11.55 -14.89 9.02
C LYS A 50 -11.99 -16.34 9.19
N GLU A 51 -13.24 -16.64 8.84
CA GLU A 51 -13.89 -17.93 9.08
C GLU A 51 -13.86 -18.87 7.86
N VAL A 52 -13.19 -18.50 6.76
CA VAL A 52 -13.13 -19.36 5.58
C VAL A 52 -12.16 -20.53 5.78
N ASP A 53 -12.53 -21.70 5.26
CA ASP A 53 -11.71 -22.92 5.35
C ASP A 53 -10.38 -22.80 4.61
N PHE A 54 -10.27 -21.84 3.69
CA PHE A 54 -9.06 -21.60 2.93
C PHE A 54 -7.98 -20.92 3.77
N LYS A 55 -7.09 -21.73 4.35
CA LYS A 55 -6.01 -21.30 5.26
C LYS A 55 -5.07 -20.22 4.71
N VAL A 56 -4.91 -20.13 3.39
CA VAL A 56 -4.13 -19.06 2.75
C VAL A 56 -4.77 -17.69 2.99
N PHE A 57 -6.09 -17.61 3.15
CA PHE A 57 -6.81 -16.39 3.51
C PHE A 57 -7.04 -16.28 5.01
N SER A 58 -7.59 -17.33 5.65
CA SER A 58 -7.93 -17.25 7.08
C SER A 58 -6.70 -17.14 7.99
N GLY A 59 -5.52 -17.60 7.57
CA GLY A 59 -4.28 -17.39 8.31
C GLY A 59 -3.94 -15.89 8.45
N PRO A 60 -3.59 -15.20 7.34
CA PRO A 60 -3.31 -13.76 7.36
C PRO A 60 -4.49 -12.90 7.83
N ALA A 61 -5.74 -13.32 7.61
CA ALA A 61 -6.92 -12.59 8.09
C ALA A 61 -7.06 -12.56 9.62
N ASN A 62 -6.53 -13.57 10.32
CA ASN A 62 -6.56 -13.67 11.78
C ASN A 62 -5.24 -13.25 12.44
N ASP A 63 -4.19 -13.00 11.66
CA ASP A 63 -2.92 -12.49 12.17
C ASP A 63 -2.97 -10.96 12.28
N PRO A 64 -2.72 -10.35 13.46
CA PRO A 64 -2.67 -8.89 13.60
C PRO A 64 -1.55 -8.22 12.78
N LYS A 65 -0.51 -8.95 12.38
CA LYS A 65 0.54 -8.49 11.44
C LYS A 65 0.25 -8.88 9.99
N GLY A 66 -0.84 -9.62 9.76
CA GLY A 66 -1.30 -10.06 8.46
C GLY A 66 -2.15 -9.01 7.75
N ARG A 67 -2.32 -9.21 6.46
CA ARG A 67 -3.21 -8.42 5.61
C ARG A 67 -3.82 -9.32 4.54
N VAL A 68 -5.10 -9.09 4.22
CA VAL A 68 -5.71 -9.61 3.01
C VAL A 68 -6.34 -8.46 2.24
N ALA A 69 -5.77 -8.16 1.08
CA ALA A 69 -6.21 -7.06 0.23
C ALA A 69 -6.51 -7.56 -1.19
N ALA A 70 -7.53 -6.98 -1.79
CA ALA A 70 -7.91 -7.22 -3.17
C ALA A 70 -7.71 -5.94 -4.00
N ILE A 71 -7.32 -6.10 -5.27
CA ILE A 71 -7.47 -5.04 -6.27
C ILE A 71 -8.53 -5.46 -7.28
N CYS A 72 -9.44 -4.54 -7.59
CA CYS A 72 -10.37 -4.71 -8.70
C CYS A 72 -9.72 -4.14 -9.96
N VAL A 73 -9.59 -4.97 -10.99
CA VAL A 73 -9.00 -4.60 -12.27
C VAL A 73 -10.13 -4.49 -13.31
N PRO A 74 -10.51 -3.26 -13.69
CA PRO A 74 -11.58 -3.03 -14.64
C PRO A 74 -11.35 -3.74 -15.97
N GLY A 75 -12.34 -4.50 -16.43
CA GLY A 75 -12.25 -5.24 -17.69
C GLY A 75 -11.20 -6.35 -17.69
N GLY A 76 -10.68 -6.78 -16.54
CA GLY A 76 -9.62 -7.79 -16.46
C GLY A 76 -10.11 -9.24 -16.56
N ALA A 77 -11.42 -9.52 -16.67
CA ALA A 77 -11.94 -10.88 -16.88
C ALA A 77 -11.42 -11.52 -18.19
N GLN A 78 -10.99 -10.71 -19.16
CA GLN A 78 -10.39 -11.13 -20.43
C GLN A 78 -8.91 -11.56 -20.31
N LEU A 79 -8.27 -11.37 -19.14
CA LEU A 79 -6.91 -11.87 -18.91
C LEU A 79 -6.83 -13.38 -19.15
N THR A 80 -5.87 -13.80 -19.96
CA THR A 80 -5.60 -15.22 -20.21
C THR A 80 -4.96 -15.87 -18.98
N ARG A 81 -5.05 -17.20 -18.89
CA ARG A 81 -4.38 -17.93 -17.80
C ARG A 81 -2.88 -17.66 -17.78
N LYS A 82 -2.25 -17.57 -18.95
CA LYS A 82 -0.83 -17.25 -19.09
C LYS A 82 -0.49 -15.89 -18.46
N GLN A 83 -1.28 -14.84 -18.72
CA GLN A 83 -1.06 -13.52 -18.11
C GLN A 83 -1.23 -13.54 -16.59
N ILE A 84 -2.21 -14.30 -16.09
CA ILE A 84 -2.38 -14.47 -14.63
C ILE A 84 -1.18 -15.20 -14.01
N ASP A 85 -0.64 -16.22 -14.68
CA ASP A 85 0.55 -16.93 -14.21
C ASP A 85 1.80 -16.02 -14.27
N GLU A 86 1.93 -15.16 -15.28
CA GLU A 86 2.97 -14.11 -15.35
C GLU A 86 2.85 -13.10 -14.19
N TYR A 87 1.62 -12.68 -13.84
CA TYR A 87 1.39 -11.83 -12.68
C TYR A 87 1.69 -12.55 -11.36
N THR A 88 1.42 -13.85 -11.29
CA THR A 88 1.77 -14.68 -10.13
C THR A 88 3.29 -14.74 -9.94
N GLN A 89 4.05 -14.92 -11.03
CA GLN A 89 5.51 -14.86 -10.99
C GLN A 89 6.01 -13.46 -10.61
N PHE A 90 5.38 -12.41 -11.12
CA PHE A 90 5.76 -11.04 -10.79
C PHE A 90 5.62 -10.74 -9.29
N VAL A 91 4.49 -11.08 -8.67
CA VAL A 91 4.30 -10.83 -7.23
C VAL A 91 5.23 -11.67 -6.34
N SER A 92 5.69 -12.84 -6.83
CA SER A 92 6.63 -13.67 -6.08
C SER A 92 7.99 -13.02 -5.86
N ILE A 93 8.39 -12.08 -6.73
CA ILE A 93 9.61 -11.27 -6.57
C ILE A 93 9.54 -10.40 -5.30
N TYR A 94 8.33 -10.04 -4.88
CA TYR A 94 8.04 -9.25 -3.68
C TYR A 94 7.69 -10.14 -2.45
N GLY A 95 7.94 -11.45 -2.54
CA GLY A 95 7.75 -12.40 -1.44
C GLY A 95 6.35 -13.02 -1.35
N ALA A 96 5.42 -12.68 -2.25
CA ALA A 96 4.09 -13.31 -2.25
C ALA A 96 4.17 -14.78 -2.64
N LYS A 97 3.53 -15.66 -1.87
CA LYS A 97 3.53 -17.12 -2.10
C LYS A 97 2.61 -17.56 -3.24
N GLY A 98 1.72 -16.68 -3.69
CA GLY A 98 0.79 -16.94 -4.78
C GLY A 98 -0.09 -15.73 -5.05
N LEU A 99 -0.91 -15.83 -6.09
CA LEU A 99 -1.87 -14.80 -6.50
C LEU A 99 -3.23 -15.46 -6.70
N ALA A 100 -4.10 -15.31 -5.70
CA ALA A 100 -5.49 -15.72 -5.83
C ALA A 100 -6.23 -14.72 -6.72
N TRP A 101 -7.18 -15.20 -7.51
CA TRP A 101 -7.91 -14.36 -8.47
C TRP A 101 -9.36 -14.82 -8.61
N LEU A 102 -10.25 -13.89 -8.94
CA LEU A 102 -11.65 -14.17 -9.21
C LEU A 102 -12.14 -13.30 -10.36
N LYS A 103 -12.63 -13.93 -11.44
CA LYS A 103 -13.25 -13.22 -12.55
C LYS A 103 -14.75 -13.10 -12.32
N VAL A 104 -15.27 -11.90 -12.55
CA VAL A 104 -16.70 -11.59 -12.47
C VAL A 104 -17.24 -11.58 -13.89
N ASN A 105 -17.96 -12.62 -14.29
CA ASN A 105 -18.56 -12.69 -15.62
C ASN A 105 -19.97 -12.10 -15.60
N GLU A 106 -20.78 -12.50 -14.61
CA GLU A 106 -22.15 -12.03 -14.44
C GLU A 106 -22.52 -11.95 -12.95
N ARG A 107 -22.40 -10.76 -12.35
CA ARG A 107 -22.60 -10.54 -10.92
C ARG A 107 -23.98 -11.00 -10.42
N LYS A 108 -25.03 -10.80 -11.24
CA LYS A 108 -26.41 -11.20 -10.89
C LYS A 108 -26.60 -12.71 -10.77
N ALA A 109 -25.74 -13.52 -11.40
CA ALA A 109 -25.79 -14.98 -11.31
C ALA A 109 -25.08 -15.53 -10.04
N GLY A 110 -24.58 -14.64 -9.17
CA GLY A 110 -23.95 -15.02 -7.90
C GLY A 110 -22.74 -15.95 -8.11
N MET A 111 -22.74 -17.10 -7.43
CA MET A 111 -21.65 -18.08 -7.50
C MET A 111 -21.42 -18.65 -8.90
N GLU A 112 -22.46 -18.78 -9.73
CA GLU A 112 -22.33 -19.30 -11.10
C GLU A 112 -21.74 -18.25 -12.05
N GLY A 113 -21.92 -16.98 -11.72
CA GLY A 113 -21.43 -15.82 -12.46
C GLY A 113 -19.96 -15.50 -12.23
N VAL A 114 -19.29 -16.21 -11.34
CA VAL A 114 -17.87 -16.01 -11.05
C VAL A 114 -17.03 -17.21 -11.46
N GLN A 115 -15.88 -16.93 -12.06
CA GLN A 115 -14.90 -17.96 -12.40
C GLN A 115 -13.67 -17.79 -11.51
N SER A 116 -13.39 -18.78 -10.66
CA SER A 116 -12.20 -18.74 -9.81
C SER A 116 -11.81 -20.13 -9.26
N PRO A 117 -10.51 -20.43 -9.12
CA PRO A 117 -10.04 -21.58 -8.34
C PRO A 117 -10.41 -21.50 -6.85
N ILE A 118 -10.64 -20.28 -6.32
CA ILE A 118 -10.93 -20.06 -4.89
C ILE A 118 -12.42 -19.98 -4.58
N ALA A 119 -13.29 -19.86 -5.60
CA ALA A 119 -14.74 -19.70 -5.41
C ALA A 119 -15.33 -20.84 -4.57
N LYS A 120 -14.86 -22.08 -4.74
CA LYS A 120 -15.30 -23.25 -3.96
C LYS A 120 -15.04 -23.15 -2.44
N PHE A 121 -14.20 -22.22 -2.01
CA PHE A 121 -13.89 -22.00 -0.59
C PHE A 121 -14.59 -20.77 -0.01
N LEU A 122 -15.36 -20.04 -0.82
CA LEU A 122 -16.13 -18.89 -0.38
C LEU A 122 -17.61 -19.27 -0.27
N SER A 123 -18.27 -18.79 0.77
CA SER A 123 -19.73 -18.83 0.83
C SER A 123 -20.32 -17.76 -0.09
N PRO A 124 -21.59 -17.89 -0.52
CA PRO A 124 -22.28 -16.86 -1.30
C PRO A 124 -22.27 -15.49 -0.61
N ASP A 125 -22.47 -15.45 0.71
CA ASP A 125 -22.49 -14.21 1.50
C ASP A 125 -21.11 -13.52 1.52
N VAL A 126 -20.04 -14.30 1.69
CA VAL A 126 -18.66 -13.77 1.67
C VAL A 126 -18.31 -13.26 0.27
N LEU A 127 -18.71 -14.00 -0.77
CA LEU A 127 -18.49 -13.56 -2.16
C LEU A 127 -19.17 -12.22 -2.42
N GLU A 128 -20.47 -12.10 -2.11
CA GLU A 128 -21.20 -10.85 -2.36
C GLU A 128 -20.61 -9.68 -1.56
N ALA A 129 -20.25 -9.90 -0.29
CA ALA A 129 -19.61 -8.87 0.52
C ALA A 129 -18.27 -8.37 -0.06
N ILE A 130 -17.48 -9.28 -0.66
CA ILE A 130 -16.24 -8.92 -1.36
C ILE A 130 -16.56 -8.11 -2.62
N LEU A 131 -17.53 -8.56 -3.44
CA LEU A 131 -17.92 -7.87 -4.68
C LEU A 131 -18.50 -6.47 -4.40
N ASP A 132 -19.26 -6.31 -3.33
CA ASP A 132 -19.78 -5.02 -2.86
C ASP A 132 -18.65 -4.09 -2.46
N ARG A 133 -17.75 -4.57 -1.60
CA ARG A 133 -16.66 -3.72 -1.06
C ARG A 133 -15.65 -3.33 -2.12
N THR A 134 -15.37 -4.22 -3.06
CA THR A 134 -14.47 -3.95 -4.19
C THR A 134 -15.17 -3.24 -5.34
N GLN A 135 -16.50 -3.07 -5.26
CA GLN A 135 -17.35 -2.50 -6.31
C GLN A 135 -17.16 -3.17 -7.67
N ALA A 136 -16.85 -4.46 -7.68
CA ALA A 136 -16.57 -5.22 -8.89
C ALA A 136 -17.81 -5.32 -9.79
N GLN A 137 -17.61 -5.15 -11.10
CA GLN A 137 -18.65 -5.22 -12.11
C GLN A 137 -18.43 -6.41 -13.04
N ASP A 138 -19.42 -6.67 -13.89
CA ASP A 138 -19.33 -7.67 -14.95
C ASP A 138 -18.17 -7.33 -15.89
N GLY A 139 -17.30 -8.30 -16.12
CA GLY A 139 -16.08 -8.15 -16.91
C GLY A 139 -14.82 -7.83 -16.10
N ASP A 140 -14.92 -7.64 -14.79
CA ASP A 140 -13.77 -7.35 -13.94
C ASP A 140 -13.07 -8.62 -13.42
N ILE A 141 -11.85 -8.44 -12.93
CA ILE A 141 -11.13 -9.47 -12.17
C ILE A 141 -10.64 -8.88 -10.85
N LEU A 142 -10.86 -9.64 -9.77
CA LEU A 142 -10.26 -9.39 -8.48
C LEU A 142 -8.96 -10.18 -8.36
N LEU A 143 -7.89 -9.52 -7.94
CA LEU A 143 -6.61 -10.15 -7.62
C LEU A 143 -6.32 -9.93 -6.13
N PHE A 144 -5.98 -11.00 -5.42
CA PHE A 144 -5.86 -11.00 -3.97
C PHE A 144 -4.42 -11.26 -3.52
N GLY A 145 -3.95 -10.46 -2.56
CA GLY A 145 -2.76 -10.74 -1.76
C GLY A 145 -3.14 -11.09 -0.33
N ALA A 146 -2.57 -12.18 0.19
CA ALA A 146 -2.81 -12.64 1.56
C ALA A 146 -1.49 -13.15 2.16
N ASP A 147 -0.87 -12.34 3.02
CA ASP A 147 0.38 -12.62 3.74
C ASP A 147 0.57 -11.52 4.81
N SER A 148 1.79 -11.33 5.32
CA SER A 148 2.13 -10.18 6.18
C SER A 148 1.79 -8.84 5.51
N PHE A 149 1.53 -7.81 6.32
CA PHE A 149 1.22 -6.47 5.84
C PHE A 149 2.23 -5.98 4.80
N LYS A 150 3.53 -6.14 5.08
CA LYS A 150 4.60 -5.72 4.18
C LYS A 150 4.53 -6.44 2.83
N VAL A 151 4.48 -7.77 2.83
CA VAL A 151 4.47 -8.56 1.59
C VAL A 151 3.26 -8.23 0.72
N VAL A 152 2.06 -8.12 1.31
CA VAL A 152 0.85 -7.79 0.55
C VAL A 152 0.92 -6.38 -0.02
N THR A 153 1.36 -5.42 0.79
CA THR A 153 1.46 -4.01 0.40
C THR A 153 2.45 -3.84 -0.75
N ASP A 154 3.65 -4.43 -0.64
CA ASP A 154 4.69 -4.35 -1.66
C ASP A 154 4.27 -5.08 -2.95
N ALA A 155 3.80 -6.32 -2.83
CA ALA A 155 3.46 -7.16 -3.98
C ALA A 155 2.25 -6.64 -4.75
N ILE A 156 1.17 -6.30 -4.05
CA ILE A 156 -0.07 -5.84 -4.69
C ILE A 156 0.05 -4.38 -5.14
N GLY A 157 0.79 -3.53 -4.42
CA GLY A 157 1.11 -2.16 -4.86
C GLY A 157 1.91 -2.16 -6.17
N ALA A 158 2.91 -3.04 -6.29
CA ALA A 158 3.66 -3.20 -7.53
C ALA A 158 2.79 -3.79 -8.66
N LEU A 159 1.98 -4.82 -8.35
CA LEU A 159 1.11 -5.46 -9.32
C LEU A 159 0.07 -4.48 -9.89
N ARG A 160 -0.52 -3.65 -9.02
CA ARG A 160 -1.42 -2.55 -9.39
C ARG A 160 -0.82 -1.69 -10.50
N LEU A 161 0.43 -1.23 -10.32
CA LEU A 161 1.12 -0.40 -11.32
C LEU A 161 1.37 -1.17 -12.62
N LYS A 162 1.81 -2.42 -12.52
CA LYS A 162 2.08 -3.27 -13.69
C LYS A 162 0.82 -3.51 -14.51
N VAL A 163 -0.25 -3.98 -13.88
CA VAL A 163 -1.54 -4.26 -14.53
C VAL A 163 -2.13 -2.98 -15.12
N GLY A 164 -2.05 -1.86 -14.39
CA GLY A 164 -2.55 -0.58 -14.88
C GLY A 164 -1.87 -0.11 -16.18
N ARG A 165 -0.58 -0.42 -16.36
CA ARG A 165 0.16 -0.14 -17.60
C ARG A 165 -0.14 -1.17 -18.68
N ASP A 166 -0.08 -2.46 -18.35
CA ASP A 166 -0.31 -3.56 -19.30
C ASP A 166 -1.70 -3.46 -19.96
N LEU A 167 -2.72 -3.05 -19.19
CA LEU A 167 -4.10 -2.88 -19.64
C LEU A 167 -4.45 -1.44 -20.04
N LYS A 168 -3.48 -0.51 -20.04
CA LYS A 168 -3.68 0.91 -20.39
C LYS A 168 -4.78 1.62 -19.57
N ILE A 169 -4.94 1.22 -18.31
CA ILE A 169 -5.86 1.83 -17.35
C ILE A 169 -5.23 3.10 -16.75
N THR A 170 -3.90 3.12 -16.60
CA THR A 170 -3.15 4.30 -16.14
C THR A 170 -3.25 5.43 -17.17
N LYS A 171 -3.68 6.61 -16.73
CA LYS A 171 -3.81 7.80 -17.59
C LYS A 171 -2.45 8.46 -17.82
N GLU A 172 -1.69 8.00 -18.81
CA GLU A 172 -0.30 8.43 -19.04
C GLU A 172 -0.14 9.93 -19.36
N ASN A 173 -1.16 10.57 -19.95
CA ASN A 173 -1.13 11.97 -20.37
C ASN A 173 -1.64 12.96 -19.32
N VAL A 174 -1.68 12.56 -18.05
CA VAL A 174 -2.16 13.40 -16.93
C VAL A 174 -1.02 13.62 -15.95
N TRP A 175 -0.99 14.81 -15.34
CA TRP A 175 -0.14 15.09 -14.18
C TRP A 175 -0.93 14.88 -12.90
N ALA A 176 -0.37 14.09 -11.99
CA ALA A 176 -0.96 13.81 -10.69
C ALA A 176 0.09 14.03 -9.59
N PRO A 177 0.35 15.30 -9.23
CA PRO A 177 1.18 15.63 -8.08
C PRO A 177 0.42 15.35 -6.78
N LEU A 178 1.13 15.01 -5.71
CA LEU A 178 0.61 14.96 -4.35
C LEU A 178 1.73 15.18 -3.32
N TRP A 179 1.32 15.47 -2.09
CA TRP A 179 2.16 15.38 -0.90
C TRP A 179 1.82 14.12 -0.11
N VAL A 180 2.83 13.35 0.26
CA VAL A 180 2.72 12.32 1.27
C VAL A 180 3.30 12.86 2.57
N VAL A 181 2.56 12.75 3.66
CA VAL A 181 2.92 13.30 4.98
C VAL A 181 2.69 12.27 6.07
N ASP A 182 3.06 12.61 7.31
CA ASP A 182 2.79 11.76 8.49
C ASP A 182 3.42 10.37 8.36
N PHE A 183 4.66 10.35 7.90
CA PHE A 183 5.48 9.14 7.86
C PHE A 183 5.76 8.61 9.27
N PRO A 184 5.88 7.29 9.45
CA PRO A 184 6.47 6.72 10.65
C PRO A 184 7.85 7.31 10.94
N MET A 185 8.12 7.55 12.21
CA MET A 185 9.43 8.01 12.66
C MET A 185 10.50 6.93 12.48
N PHE A 186 10.08 5.67 12.66
CA PHE A 186 10.93 4.50 12.58
C PHE A 186 10.25 3.37 11.81
N GLU A 187 11.05 2.44 11.32
CA GLU A 187 10.62 1.18 10.73
C GLU A 187 11.34 0.02 11.42
N ASP A 188 10.70 -1.15 11.45
CA ASP A 188 11.29 -2.40 11.94
C ASP A 188 12.47 -2.81 11.04
N ASP A 189 13.63 -3.10 11.64
CA ASP A 189 14.82 -3.53 10.92
C ASP A 189 14.83 -5.03 10.57
N GLY A 190 13.85 -5.79 11.07
CA GLY A 190 13.75 -7.24 10.88
C GLY A 190 14.67 -8.05 11.80
N GLU A 191 15.48 -7.39 12.63
CA GLU A 191 16.40 -7.97 13.62
C GLU A 191 15.91 -7.73 15.06
N GLY A 192 14.70 -7.19 15.22
CA GLY A 192 14.10 -6.87 16.52
C GLY A 192 14.44 -5.46 17.04
N GLY A 193 14.99 -4.61 16.17
CA GLY A 193 15.24 -3.20 16.42
C GLY A 193 14.41 -2.28 15.52
N LEU A 194 14.62 -0.99 15.70
CA LEU A 194 14.03 0.05 14.87
C LEU A 194 15.15 0.81 14.15
N THR A 195 14.95 1.12 12.88
CA THR A 195 15.77 2.04 12.10
C THR A 195 14.97 3.31 11.78
N ALA A 196 15.67 4.42 11.53
CA ALA A 196 15.00 5.66 11.15
C ALA A 196 14.51 5.56 9.69
N MET A 197 13.22 5.81 9.47
CA MET A 197 12.63 5.82 8.12
C MET A 197 13.17 6.99 7.28
N HIS A 198 13.49 8.10 7.95
CA HIS A 198 14.11 9.28 7.37
C HIS A 198 15.45 9.59 8.06
N HIS A 199 16.07 10.71 7.72
CA HIS A 199 17.37 11.05 8.29
C HIS A 199 17.31 11.29 9.82
N PRO A 200 18.45 11.14 10.54
CA PRO A 200 18.48 11.15 12.00
C PRO A 200 18.15 12.44 12.77
N PHE A 201 17.87 13.55 12.09
CA PHE A 201 17.51 14.82 12.73
C PHE A 201 16.09 15.26 12.39
N THR A 202 15.27 14.35 11.87
CA THR A 202 13.84 14.58 11.66
C THR A 202 13.15 14.74 13.01
N SER A 203 12.34 15.79 13.16
CA SER A 203 11.54 16.01 14.36
C SER A 203 10.35 15.06 14.38
N PRO A 204 9.99 14.47 15.53
CA PRO A 204 8.67 13.88 15.67
C PRO A 204 7.61 14.99 15.64
N LYS A 205 6.42 14.64 15.17
CA LYS A 205 5.24 15.49 15.15
C LYS A 205 4.55 15.42 16.52
N ASP A 206 4.35 16.59 17.15
CA ASP A 206 3.55 16.75 18.38
C ASP A 206 3.91 15.82 19.56
N MET A 207 5.19 15.44 19.70
CA MET A 207 5.68 14.61 20.80
C MET A 207 6.81 15.26 21.59
N THR A 208 6.82 15.03 22.90
CA THR A 208 7.95 15.33 23.80
C THR A 208 8.99 14.21 23.77
N PRO A 209 10.24 14.45 24.22
CA PRO A 209 11.27 13.42 24.28
C PRO A 209 10.86 12.19 25.12
N ALA A 210 10.17 12.43 26.25
CA ALA A 210 9.69 11.36 27.11
C ALA A 210 8.61 10.50 26.44
N GLN A 211 7.69 11.11 25.68
CA GLN A 211 6.67 10.38 24.92
C GLN A 211 7.30 9.55 23.80
N LEU A 212 8.27 10.10 23.08
CA LEU A 212 8.99 9.39 22.02
C LEU A 212 9.72 8.14 22.55
N LEU A 213 10.32 8.25 23.75
CA LEU A 213 10.99 7.11 24.39
C LEU A 213 10.01 6.05 24.91
N ALA A 214 8.80 6.47 25.33
CA ALA A 214 7.79 5.59 25.87
C ALA A 214 7.07 4.79 24.77
N ASP A 215 6.82 5.41 23.61
CA ASP A 215 6.12 4.78 22.49
C ASP A 215 6.73 5.20 21.13
N PRO A 216 7.91 4.66 20.78
CA PRO A 216 8.61 5.03 19.55
C PRO A 216 7.92 4.45 18.30
N GLU A 217 7.29 3.28 18.39
CA GLU A 217 6.73 2.57 17.24
C GLU A 217 5.54 3.29 16.59
N THR A 218 4.78 4.07 17.38
CA THR A 218 3.64 4.86 16.88
C THR A 218 4.02 6.31 16.56
N ALA A 219 5.27 6.69 16.79
CA ALA A 219 5.71 8.06 16.60
C ALA A 219 5.66 8.45 15.12
N ILE A 220 5.06 9.61 14.84
CA ILE A 220 4.95 10.17 13.50
C ILE A 220 6.05 11.20 13.29
N ALA A 221 6.77 11.11 12.19
CA ALA A 221 7.74 12.10 11.76
C ALA A 221 7.03 13.34 11.19
N ASN A 222 7.58 14.53 11.49
CA ASN A 222 7.22 15.76 10.79
C ASN A 222 8.00 15.86 9.46
N ALA A 223 7.77 14.86 8.61
CA ALA A 223 8.38 14.67 7.30
C ALA A 223 7.31 14.68 6.21
N TYR A 224 7.74 15.04 5.01
CA TYR A 224 6.87 15.15 3.84
C TYR A 224 7.66 14.86 2.56
N ASP A 225 7.00 14.18 1.64
CA ASP A 225 7.52 13.89 0.31
C ASP A 225 6.58 14.43 -0.76
N MET A 226 7.16 15.08 -1.77
CA MET A 226 6.46 15.45 -2.99
C MET A 226 6.57 14.30 -3.98
N VAL A 227 5.41 13.82 -4.42
CA VAL A 227 5.30 12.75 -5.40
C VAL A 227 4.64 13.30 -6.65
N LEU A 228 5.16 12.92 -7.82
CA LEU A 228 4.56 13.22 -9.11
C LEU A 228 4.52 11.94 -9.94
N ASN A 229 3.31 11.51 -10.33
CA ASN A 229 3.15 10.38 -11.26
C ASN A 229 3.82 9.08 -10.78
N GLY A 230 3.86 8.85 -9.46
CA GLY A 230 4.49 7.69 -8.84
C GLY A 230 6.01 7.81 -8.62
N TYR A 231 6.58 9.00 -8.83
CA TYR A 231 7.99 9.29 -8.55
C TYR A 231 8.10 10.27 -7.39
N GLU A 232 8.98 9.96 -6.45
CA GLU A 232 9.44 10.91 -5.46
C GLU A 232 10.32 11.95 -6.17
N VAL A 233 9.88 13.21 -6.19
CA VAL A 233 10.58 14.32 -6.86
C VAL A 233 11.31 15.24 -5.89
N GLY A 234 11.08 15.05 -4.59
CA GLY A 234 11.76 15.75 -3.52
C GLY A 234 11.05 15.49 -2.20
N GLY A 235 11.76 15.72 -1.10
CA GLY A 235 11.23 15.50 0.24
C GLY A 235 11.96 16.36 1.26
N GLY A 236 11.43 16.38 2.47
CA GLY A 236 11.96 17.18 3.55
C GLY A 236 11.39 16.79 4.90
N SER A 237 11.97 17.37 5.95
CA SER A 237 11.40 17.26 7.28
C SER A 237 11.76 18.46 8.13
N VAL A 238 10.90 18.76 9.10
CA VAL A 238 11.21 19.72 10.15
C VAL A 238 12.33 19.12 11.00
N ARG A 239 13.39 19.91 11.22
CA ARG A 239 14.56 19.44 11.95
C ARG A 239 14.39 19.60 13.45
N ILE A 240 14.95 18.65 14.21
CA ILE A 240 15.05 18.76 15.66
C ILE A 240 15.92 19.96 16.02
N TYR A 241 15.37 20.90 16.79
CA TYR A 241 16.09 22.06 17.31
C TYR A 241 16.37 21.96 18.81
N SER A 242 15.76 20.99 19.52
CA SER A 242 16.00 20.75 20.95
C SER A 242 17.10 19.72 21.16
N SER A 243 18.14 20.10 21.92
CA SER A 243 19.22 19.18 22.29
C SER A 243 18.72 17.97 23.09
N GLU A 244 17.70 18.16 23.93
CA GLU A 244 17.09 17.08 24.71
C GLU A 244 16.39 16.06 23.82
N MET A 245 15.62 16.51 22.83
CA MET A 245 14.98 15.64 21.85
C MET A 245 16.01 14.88 21.01
N GLN A 246 17.07 15.57 20.56
CA GLN A 246 18.13 14.94 19.78
C GLN A 246 18.86 13.87 20.59
N GLN A 247 19.14 14.15 21.87
CA GLN A 247 19.74 13.17 22.78
C GLN A 247 18.81 11.99 23.04
N GLY A 248 17.53 12.22 23.33
CA GLY A 248 16.55 11.14 23.53
C GLY A 248 16.50 10.18 22.34
N ARG A 249 16.49 10.72 21.12
CA ARG A 249 16.55 9.93 19.89
C ARG A 249 17.85 9.14 19.74
N ILE A 250 19.01 9.77 19.98
CA ILE A 250 20.31 9.08 19.91
C ILE A 250 20.42 7.99 20.98
N TRP A 251 19.92 8.26 22.19
CA TRP A 251 19.91 7.30 23.28
C TRP A 251 19.13 6.05 22.92
N TYR A 252 17.94 6.19 22.32
CA TYR A 252 17.15 5.06 21.85
C TYR A 252 17.94 4.16 20.90
N PHE A 253 18.52 4.73 19.84
CA PHE A 253 19.34 3.94 18.89
C PHE A 253 20.58 3.31 19.52
N ARG A 254 21.24 4.01 20.44
CA ARG A 254 22.48 3.52 21.06
C ARG A 254 22.21 2.41 22.07
N TYR A 255 21.13 2.51 22.85
CA TYR A 255 20.79 1.53 23.89
C TYR A 255 20.29 0.21 23.29
N HIS A 256 19.51 0.27 22.20
CA HIS A 256 18.98 -0.92 21.54
C HIS A 256 20.00 -1.62 20.63
N ARG A 257 20.93 -0.89 19.96
CA ARG A 257 22.03 -1.53 19.22
C ARG A 257 23.02 -2.29 20.10
N THR A 258 23.24 -1.87 21.35
CA THR A 258 24.20 -2.54 22.26
C THR A 258 23.68 -3.84 22.88
N ARG A 259 22.40 -4.18 22.70
CA ARG A 259 21.82 -5.44 23.17
C ARG A 259 21.62 -6.50 22.08
N ALA A 260 21.80 -6.11 20.82
CA ALA A 260 21.73 -7.01 19.67
C ALA A 260 23.11 -7.59 19.26
N ALA A 261 24.17 -7.30 20.04
CA ALA A 261 25.52 -7.86 19.90
C ALA A 261 25.88 -8.66 21.15
#